data_AF-A0A952EUU6-F1
#
_entry.id   AF-A0A952EUU6-F1
#
_cell.length_a   1.000
_cell.length_b   1.000
_cell.length_c   1.000
_cell.angle_alpha   90.00
_cell.angle_beta   90.00
_cell.angle_gamma   90.00
#
_symmetry.space_group_name_H-M   'P 1'
#
loop_
_entity.id
_entity.type
_entity.pdbx_description
1 polymer ?
#
loop_
_entity_poly.entity_id
_entity_poly.type
_entity_poly.pdbx_seq_one_letter_code
_entity_poly.pdbx_strand_id
1 'polypeptide(L)' 'IDEVLLAELKDWRLRISKEMSVPAYVVFTDNTLIAIAETLPTDDAALVAIPGIGARKLEQYGADVLAMVKGRQSS' A
#
# COMPACT_ATOMS: atom_id res chain seq x y z
N ILE A 1 -12.66 -7.27 -2.67
CA ILE A 1 -11.38 -6.62 -3.01
C ILE A 1 -11.71 -5.42 -3.87
N ASP A 2 -11.19 -4.23 -3.55
CA ASP A 2 -11.28 -3.09 -4.46
C ASP A 2 -10.25 -3.27 -5.59
N GLU A 3 -10.72 -3.68 -6.77
CA GLU A 3 -9.85 -3.96 -7.92
C GLU A 3 -9.16 -2.70 -8.47
N VAL A 4 -9.81 -1.55 -8.34
CA VAL A 4 -9.29 -0.27 -8.82
C VAL A 4 -8.15 0.18 -7.91
N LEU A 5 -8.35 0.12 -6.58
CA LEU A 5 -7.30 0.40 -5.62
C LEU A 5 -6.11 -0.55 -5.78
N LEU A 6 -6.36 -1.84 -6.01
CA LEU A 6 -5.28 -2.81 -6.24
C LEU A 6 -4.44 -2.46 -7.48
N ALA A 7 -5.08 -2.03 -8.57
CA ALA A 7 -4.38 -1.57 -9.77
C ALA A 7 -3.53 -0.33 -9.49
N GLU A 8 -4.10 0.68 -8.82
CA GLU A 8 -3.37 1.90 -8.45
C GLU A 8 -2.19 1.61 -7.51
N LEU A 9 -2.37 0.72 -6.52
CA LEU A 9 -1.30 0.30 -5.63
C LEU A 9 -0.15 -0.38 -6.38
N LYS A 10 -0.45 -1.18 -7.41
CA LYS A 10 0.58 -1.80 -8.26
C LYS A 10 1.34 -0.77 -9.07
N ASP A 11 0.65 0.23 -9.62
CA ASP A 11 1.26 1.31 -10.40
C ASP A 11 2.12 2.22 -9.51
N TRP A 12 1.60 2.61 -8.34
CA TRP A 12 2.34 3.35 -7.33
C TRP A 12 3.60 2.58 -6.91
N ARG A 13 3.47 1.29 -6.60
CA ARG A 13 4.60 0.43 -6.21
C ARG A 13 5.67 0.38 -7.30
N LEU A 14 5.25 0.23 -8.56
CA LEU A 14 6.17 0.21 -9.69
C LEU A 14 6.93 1.53 -9.81
N ARG A 15 6.25 2.67 -9.68
CA ARG A 15 6.87 3.99 -9.70
C ARG A 15 7.91 4.14 -8.59
N ILE A 16 7.54 3.87 -7.34
CA ILE A 16 8.46 3.96 -6.20
C ILE A 16 9.67 3.03 -6.37
N SER A 17 9.44 1.81 -6.85
CA SER A 17 10.52 0.84 -7.08
C SER A 17 11.54 1.32 -8.12
N LYS A 18 11.08 2.00 -9.18
CA LYS A 18 11.93 2.63 -10.20
C LYS A 18 12.71 3.80 -9.62
N GLU A 19 12.05 4.69 -8.87
CA GLU A 19 12.70 5.83 -8.21
C GLU A 19 13.81 5.38 -7.26
N MET A 20 13.60 4.27 -6.56
CA MET A 20 14.56 3.69 -5.64
C MET A 20 15.58 2.72 -6.30
N SER A 21 15.43 2.43 -7.60
CA SER A 21 16.23 1.42 -8.31
C SER A 21 16.26 0.05 -7.62
N VAL A 22 15.10 -0.40 -7.11
CA VAL A 22 14.93 -1.70 -6.46
C VAL A 22 13.84 -2.53 -7.12
N PRO A 23 13.84 -3.85 -6.97
CA PRO A 23 12.69 -4.68 -7.39
C PRO A 23 11.39 -4.27 -6.67
N ALA A 24 10.25 -4.29 -7.37
CA ALA A 24 8.96 -3.85 -6.82
C ALA A 24 8.56 -4.55 -5.51
N TYR A 25 8.88 -5.83 -5.36
CA TYR A 25 8.56 -6.60 -4.15
C TYR A 25 9.23 -6.06 -2.88
N VAL A 26 10.32 -5.28 -3.02
CA VAL A 26 11.01 -4.64 -1.89
C VAL A 26 10.13 -3.58 -1.23
N VAL A 27 9.40 -2.81 -2.05
CA VAL A 27 8.42 -1.83 -1.57
C VAL A 27 7.29 -2.57 -0.85
N PHE A 28 6.54 -3.41 -1.58
CA PHE A 28 5.56 -4.33 -1.02
C PHE A 28 5.40 -5.59 -1.87
N THR A 29 5.11 -6.72 -1.23
CA THR A 29 4.73 -7.94 -1.95
C THR A 29 3.33 -7.80 -2.54
N ASP A 30 2.99 -8.65 -3.51
CA ASP A 30 1.62 -8.69 -4.07
C ASP A 30 0.59 -9.01 -2.98
N ASN A 31 0.92 -9.94 -2.08
CA ASN A 31 0.05 -10.30 -0.96
C ASN A 31 -0.25 -9.09 -0.04
N THR A 32 0.75 -8.25 0.22
CA THR A 32 0.56 -7.02 0.99
C THR A 32 -0.36 -6.02 0.27
N LEU A 33 -0.20 -5.84 -1.06
CA LEU A 33 -1.08 -4.95 -1.82
C LEU A 33 -2.52 -5.46 -1.88
N ILE A 34 -2.71 -6.77 -2.05
CA ILE A 34 -4.03 -7.41 -2.02
C ILE A 34 -4.68 -7.19 -0.66
N ALA A 35 -3.94 -7.42 0.44
CA ALA A 35 -4.46 -7.21 1.79
C ALA A 35 -4.86 -5.75 2.06
N ILE A 36 -4.10 -4.76 1.56
CA ILE A 36 -4.49 -3.34 1.65
C ILE A 36 -5.81 -3.10 0.89
N ALA A 37 -5.92 -3.62 -0.34
CA ALA A 37 -7.12 -3.45 -1.16
C ALA A 37 -8.35 -4.24 -0.65
N GLU A 38 -8.14 -5.23 0.20
CA GLU A 38 -9.17 -5.98 0.90
C GLU A 38 -9.65 -5.30 2.18
N THR A 39 -8.70 -4.78 2.97
CA THR A 39 -8.98 -4.28 4.33
C THR A 39 -9.27 -2.79 4.40
N LEU A 40 -8.89 -2.03 3.37
CA LEU A 40 -9.09 -0.57 3.27
C LEU A 40 -8.66 0.16 4.56
N PRO A 41 -7.38 0.02 4.99
CA PRO A 41 -6.90 0.56 6.25
C PRO A 41 -7.05 2.10 6.31
N THR A 42 -7.62 2.60 7.42
CA THR A 42 -7.92 4.03 7.62
C THR A 42 -6.86 4.78 8.41
N ASP A 43 -5.96 4.07 9.08
CA ASP A 43 -4.92 4.61 9.94
C ASP A 43 -3.67 3.72 10.00
N ASP A 44 -2.65 4.22 10.68
CA ASP A 44 -1.36 3.56 10.85
C ASP A 44 -1.48 2.22 11.58
N ALA A 45 -2.38 2.11 12.56
CA ALA A 45 -2.57 0.88 13.33
C ALA A 45 -3.15 -0.23 12.45
N ALA A 46 -4.12 0.11 11.59
CA ALA A 46 -4.68 -0.78 10.59
C ALA A 46 -3.63 -1.22 9.56
N LEU A 47 -2.73 -0.33 9.14
CA LEU A 47 -1.62 -0.69 8.26
C LEU A 47 -0.65 -1.67 8.91
N VAL A 48 -0.25 -1.45 10.16
CA VAL A 48 0.67 -2.34 10.89
C VAL A 48 0.08 -3.73 11.12
N ALA A 49 -1.26 -3.86 11.17
CA ALA A 49 -1.92 -5.15 11.26
C ALA A 49 -1.78 -6.01 9.98
N ILE A 50 -1.38 -5.41 8.85
CA ILE A 50 -1.20 -6.12 7.57
C ILE A 50 0.18 -6.81 7.53
N PRO A 51 0.24 -8.14 7.30
CA PRO A 51 1.50 -8.86 7.18
C PRO A 51 2.43 -8.26 6.10
N GLY A 52 3.66 -7.97 6.50
CA GLY A 52 4.68 -7.38 5.63
C GLY A 52 4.80 -5.85 5.73
N ILE A 53 4.00 -5.19 6.57
CA ILE A 53 4.12 -3.77 6.91
C ILE A 53 4.71 -3.62 8.31
N GLY A 54 6.03 -3.46 8.39
CA GLY A 54 6.73 -3.11 9.64
C GLY A 54 6.93 -1.60 9.79
N ALA A 55 7.41 -1.17 10.96
CA ALA A 55 7.62 0.24 11.31
C ALA A 55 8.34 1.06 10.22
N ARG A 56 9.40 0.52 9.62
CA ARG A 56 10.13 1.20 8.54
C ARG A 56 9.27 1.45 7.30
N LYS A 57 8.45 0.48 6.91
CA LYS A 57 7.56 0.63 5.74
C LYS A 57 6.38 1.53 6.04
N LEU A 58 5.88 1.52 7.27
CA LEU A 58 4.88 2.46 7.72
C LEU A 58 5.41 3.89 7.65
N GLU A 59 6.59 4.14 8.21
CA GLU A 59 7.25 5.45 8.16
C GLU A 59 7.48 5.91 6.72
N GLN A 60 7.93 5.01 5.84
CA GLN A 60 8.32 5.36 4.48
C GLN A 60 7.14 5.49 3.51
N TYR A 61 6.08 4.69 3.67
CA TYR A 61 5.02 4.52 2.66
C TYR A 61 3.60 4.67 3.23
N GLY A 62 3.42 4.73 4.55
CA GLY A 62 2.11 4.70 5.18
C GLY A 62 1.22 5.86 4.76
N ALA A 63 1.77 7.08 4.74
CA ALA A 63 1.02 8.28 4.34
C ALA A 63 0.47 8.18 2.91
N ASP A 64 1.28 7.72 1.95
CA ASP A 64 0.87 7.53 0.55
C ASP A 64 -0.25 6.49 0.44
N VAL A 65 -0.07 5.33 1.09
CA VAL A 65 -1.06 4.25 1.05
C VAL A 65 -2.39 4.71 1.67
N LEU A 66 -2.36 5.38 2.83
CA LEU A 66 -3.57 5.89 3.47
C LEU A 66 -4.28 6.94 2.61
N ALA A 67 -3.53 7.79 1.89
CA ALA A 67 -4.11 8.75 0.97
C ALA A 67 -4.86 8.06 -0.19
N MET A 68 -4.28 7.00 -0.77
CA MET A 68 -4.92 6.20 -1.82
C MET A 68 -6.19 5.51 -1.32
N VAL A 69 -6.16 4.96 -0.09
CA VAL A 69 -7.32 4.30 0.52
C VAL A 69 -8.44 5.29 0.85
N LYS A 70 -8.12 6.49 1.36
CA LYS A 70 -9.12 7.54 1.66
C LYS A 70 -9.93 7.96 0.43
N GLY A 71 -9.33 7.90 -0.76
CA GLY A 71 -10.02 8.14 -2.03
C GLY A 71 -11.21 7.21 -2.29
N ARG A 72 -11.27 6.05 -1.60
CA ARG A 72 -12.33 5.04 -1.74
C ARG A 72 -13.48 5.21 -0.74
N GLN A 73 -13.25 5.94 0.35
CA GLN A 73 -14.25 6.10 1.42
C GLN A 73 -15.21 7.27 1.19
N SER A 74 -14.99 8.04 0.11
CA SER A 74 -15.78 9.23 -0.21
C SER A 74 -16.83 8.98 -1.32
N SER A 75 -17.30 7.74 -1.49
CA SER A 75 -18.34 7.36 -2.46
C SER A 75 -19.57 6.77 -1.78
#